data_AF-A0A838KUL2-F1
#
_entry.id   AF-A0A838KUL2-F1
#
_cell.length_a   1.000
_cell.length_b   1.000
_cell.length_c   1.000
_cell.angle_alpha   90.00
_cell.angle_beta   90.00
_cell.angle_gamma   90.00
#
_symmetry.space_group_name_H-M   'P 1'
#
loop_
_entity.id
_entity.type
_entity.pdbx_description
1 polymer ?
#
loop_
_entity_poly.entity_id
_entity_poly.type
_entity_poly.pdbx_seq_one_letter_code
_entity_poly.pdbx_strand_id
1 'polypeptide(L)'
;TFPLSMPGVIAGSILVFIPSAGEFVIPNLLGGARTVMVGNLIQQQFLSARDWAFGSALAIMLAVLLVGAIMFYVRRVGAEKLEGV
;
A
#
# COMPACT_ATOMS: atom_id res chain seq x y z
N THR A 1 -1.92 -23.59 -18.78
CA THR A 1 -2.77 -22.45 -18.34
C THR A 1 -2.16 -21.70 -17.17
N PHE A 2 -1.64 -22.37 -16.13
CA PHE A 2 -1.04 -21.71 -14.94
C PHE A 2 0.04 -20.64 -15.24
N PRO A 3 1.06 -20.86 -16.09
CA PRO A 3 2.08 -19.83 -16.37
C PRO A 3 1.57 -18.66 -17.23
N LEU A 4 0.55 -18.89 -18.07
CA LEU A 4 -0.06 -17.84 -18.89
C LEU A 4 -0.94 -16.88 -18.07
N SER A 5 -1.49 -17.35 -16.95
CA SER A 5 -2.32 -16.55 -16.04
C SER A 5 -1.51 -15.72 -15.02
N MET A 6 -0.23 -16.05 -14.79
CA MET A 6 0.67 -15.32 -13.87
C MET A 6 0.63 -13.79 -14.02
N PRO A 7 0.76 -13.18 -15.23
CA PRO A 7 0.65 -11.72 -15.38
C PRO A 7 -0.66 -11.14 -14.84
N GLY A 8 -1.77 -11.87 -14.97
CA GLY A 8 -3.07 -11.47 -14.43
C GLY A 8 -3.12 -11.53 -12.90
N VAL A 9 -2.53 -12.57 -12.31
CA VAL A 9 -2.42 -12.71 -10.84
C VAL A 9 -1.57 -11.58 -10.25
N ILE A 10 -0.46 -11.25 -10.91
CA ILE A 10 0.44 -10.16 -10.49
C ILE A 10 -0.31 -8.82 -10.54
N ALA A 11 -1.00 -8.53 -11.64
CA ALA A 11 -1.81 -7.31 -11.78
C ALA A 11 -2.92 -7.25 -10.72
N GLY A 12 -3.63 -8.36 -10.49
CA GLY A 12 -4.68 -8.45 -9.47
C GLY A 12 -4.14 -8.25 -8.05
N SER A 13 -2.97 -8.81 -7.73
CA SER A 13 -2.34 -8.66 -6.42
C SER A 13 -1.98 -7.20 -6.11
N ILE A 14 -1.44 -6.48 -7.10
CA ILE A 14 -1.11 -5.04 -6.96
C ILE A 14 -2.39 -4.21 -6.79
N LEU A 15 -3.43 -4.52 -7.56
CA LEU A 15 -4.71 -3.81 -7.54
C LEU A 15 -5.42 -3.91 -6.18
N VAL A 16 -5.24 -5.01 -5.44
CA VAL A 16 -5.75 -5.16 -4.07
C VAL A 16 -4.80 -4.58 -3.03
N PHE A 17 -3.48 -4.73 -3.21
CA PHE A 17 -2.49 -4.25 -2.24
C PHE A 17 -2.53 -2.72 -2.05
N ILE A 18 -2.67 -1.96 -3.13
CA ILE A 18 -2.72 -0.49 -3.08
C ILE A 18 -3.82 0.04 -2.15
N PRO A 19 -5.12 -0.29 -2.37
CA PRO A 19 -6.19 0.19 -1.51
C PRO A 19 -6.11 -0.38 -0.10
N SER A 20 -5.68 -1.63 0.08
CA SER A 20 -5.56 -2.23 1.43
C SER A 20 -4.51 -1.53 2.30
N ALA A 21 -3.42 -1.02 1.73
CA ALA A 21 -2.39 -0.33 2.50
C ALA A 21 -2.70 1.15 2.81
N GLY A 22 -3.52 1.80 1.98
CA GLY A 22 -3.98 3.18 2.17
C GLY A 22 -5.30 3.30 2.94
N GLU A 23 -5.89 2.18 3.31
CA GLU A 23 -7.19 2.12 3.97
C GLU A 23 -7.11 2.57 5.43
N PHE A 24 -8.08 3.38 5.87
CA PHE A 24 -8.17 3.81 7.26
C PHE A 24 -9.56 3.59 7.88
N VAL A 25 -10.59 3.33 7.07
CA VAL A 25 -11.99 3.28 7.56
C VAL A 25 -12.29 1.93 8.20
N ILE A 26 -12.07 0.81 7.50
CA ILE A 26 -12.26 -0.55 8.01
C ILE A 26 -11.31 -0.83 9.17
N PRO A 27 -10.01 -0.46 9.15
CA PRO A 27 -9.15 -0.59 10.32
C PRO A 27 -9.63 0.21 11.53
N ASN A 28 -10.22 1.38 11.33
CA ASN A 28 -10.79 2.16 12.43
C ASN A 28 -12.02 1.47 13.06
N LEU A 29 -12.82 0.78 12.25
CA LEU A 29 -14.01 0.06 12.69
C LEU A 29 -13.67 -1.31 13.32
N LEU A 30 -12.69 -2.04 12.77
CA LEU A 30 -12.31 -3.38 13.21
C LEU A 30 -11.19 -3.39 14.25
N GLY A 31 -10.29 -2.41 14.23
CA GLY A 31 -9.07 -2.39 15.05
C GLY A 31 -9.30 -2.05 16.53
N GLY A 32 -10.45 -1.43 16.86
CA GLY A 32 -10.75 -0.91 18.19
C GLY A 32 -9.69 0.07 18.70
N ALA A 33 -9.91 0.69 19.86
CA ALA A 33 -9.02 1.71 20.44
C ALA A 33 -7.59 1.25 20.81
N ARG A 34 -7.12 0.08 20.32
CA ARG A 34 -5.89 -0.57 20.78
C ARG A 34 -4.83 -0.75 19.68
N THR A 35 -5.18 -0.65 18.40
CA THR A 35 -4.19 -0.82 17.31
C THR A 35 -4.24 0.34 16.33
N VAL A 36 -3.24 1.22 16.41
CA VAL A 36 -3.09 2.35 15.49
C VAL A 36 -2.48 1.84 14.19
N MET A 37 -3.25 1.89 13.10
CA MET A 37 -2.73 1.67 11.74
C MET A 37 -2.21 2.97 11.13
N VAL A 38 -1.33 2.86 10.13
CA VAL A 38 -0.69 4.03 9.48
C VAL A 38 -1.74 5.00 8.90
N GLY A 39 -2.81 4.48 8.29
CA GLY A 39 -3.92 5.30 7.77
C GLY A 39 -4.61 6.12 8.88
N ASN A 40 -4.88 5.50 10.02
CA ASN A 40 -5.48 6.16 11.18
C ASN A 40 -4.55 7.22 11.78
N LEU A 41 -3.25 6.93 11.83
CA LEU A 41 -2.24 7.88 12.31
C LEU A 41 -2.23 9.14 11.46
N ILE A 42 -2.19 9.01 10.13
CA ILE A 42 -2.23 10.16 9.20
C ILE A 42 -3.52 10.96 9.42
N GLN A 43 -4.67 10.28 9.46
CA GLN A 43 -5.96 10.93 9.68
C GLN A 43 -6.01 11.69 11.01
N GLN A 44 -5.47 11.12 12.09
CA GLN A 44 -5.41 11.76 13.40
C GLN A 44 -4.54 13.02 13.38
N GLN A 45 -3.43 13.01 12.65
CA GLN A 45 -2.57 14.19 12.57
C GLN A 45 -3.21 15.34 11.79
N PHE A 46 -3.97 15.04 10.74
CA PHE A 46 -4.74 16.07 10.03
C PHE A 46 -5.95 16.59 10.80
N LEU A 47 -6.75 15.70 11.42
CA LEU A 47 -8.06 16.08 11.98
C LEU A 47 -8.03 16.36 13.49
N SER A 48 -7.28 15.58 14.28
CA SER A 48 -7.27 15.70 15.75
C SER A 48 -6.15 16.61 16.24
N ALA A 49 -4.91 16.36 15.80
CA ALA A 49 -3.76 17.20 16.15
C ALA A 49 -3.73 18.51 15.34
N ARG A 50 -4.46 18.54 14.21
CA ARG A 50 -4.55 19.67 13.27
C ARG A 50 -3.18 20.14 12.76
N ASP A 51 -2.24 19.20 12.69
CA ASP A 51 -0.90 19.39 12.18
C ASP A 51 -0.84 18.88 10.73
N TRP A 52 -1.28 19.75 9.82
CA TRP A 52 -1.37 19.48 8.39
C TRP A 52 0.00 19.22 7.77
N ALA A 53 1.07 19.82 8.30
CA ALA A 53 2.42 19.64 7.79
C ALA A 53 2.94 18.24 8.13
N PHE A 54 2.82 17.83 9.40
CA PHE A 54 3.24 16.50 9.83
C PHE A 54 2.37 15.40 9.21
N GLY A 55 1.05 15.61 9.13
CA GLY A 55 0.14 14.71 8.43
C GLY A 55 0.52 14.51 6.95
N SER A 56 0.87 15.60 6.25
CA SER A 56 1.32 15.54 4.85
C SER A 56 2.64 14.79 4.70
N ALA A 57 3.59 15.00 5.61
CA ALA A 57 4.87 14.29 5.60
C ALA A 57 4.68 12.77 5.75
N LEU A 58 3.80 12.34 6.67
CA LEU A 58 3.47 10.92 6.85
C LEU A 58 2.77 10.34 5.61
N ALA A 59 1.85 11.08 4.99
CA ALA A 59 1.17 10.65 3.77
C ALA A 59 2.14 10.49 2.59
N ILE A 60 3.05 11.44 2.38
CA ILE A 60 4.10 11.37 1.34
C ILE A 60 5.03 10.19 1.63
N MET A 61 5.44 9.98 2.88
CA MET A 61 6.31 8.86 3.27
C MET A 61 5.65 7.52 2.95
N LEU A 62 4.37 7.35 3.30
CA LEU A 62 3.61 6.15 2.96
C LEU A 62 3.50 5.95 1.44
N ALA A 63 3.24 7.03 0.69
CA ALA A 63 3.18 6.96 -0.77
C ALA A 63 4.52 6.52 -1.39
N VAL A 64 5.64 7.06 -0.92
CA VAL A 64 6.99 6.66 -1.40
C VAL A 64 7.28 5.20 -1.07
N LEU A 65 6.92 4.73 0.13
CA LEU A 65 7.08 3.33 0.52
C LEU A 65 6.25 2.39 -0.36
N LEU A 66 4.99 2.75 -0.66
CA LEU A 66 4.12 1.97 -1.53
C LEU A 66 4.64 1.93 -2.96
N VAL A 67 5.00 3.07 -3.53
CA VAL A 67 5.59 3.13 -4.88
C VAL A 67 6.89 2.34 -4.93
N GLY A 68 7.76 2.48 -3.92
CA GLY A 68 9.01 1.72 -3.83
C GLY A 68 8.78 0.21 -3.77
N ALA A 69 7.84 -0.25 -2.96
CA ALA A 69 7.48 -1.67 -2.84
C ALA A 69 6.90 -2.22 -4.15
N ILE A 70 6.00 -1.48 -4.81
CA ILE A 70 5.42 -1.87 -6.10
C ILE A 70 6.50 -1.93 -7.18
N MET A 71 7.37 -0.91 -7.25
CA MET A 71 8.47 -0.87 -8.21
C MET A 71 9.44 -2.04 -7.99
N PHE A 72 9.75 -2.37 -6.75
CA PHE A 72 10.58 -3.54 -6.42
C PHE A 72 9.89 -4.85 -6.84
N TYR A 73 8.62 -5.02 -6.49
CA TYR A 73 7.83 -6.21 -6.82
C TYR A 73 7.71 -6.41 -8.33
N VAL A 74 7.32 -5.37 -9.08
CA VAL A 74 7.22 -5.41 -10.54
C VAL A 74 8.57 -5.69 -11.20
N ARG A 75 9.67 -5.14 -10.68
CA ARG A 75 11.01 -5.41 -11.22
C ARG A 75 11.46 -6.86 -11.01
N ARG A 76 11.23 -7.43 -9.82
CA ARG A 76 11.57 -8.82 -9.51
C ARG A 76 10.77 -9.80 -10.37
N VAL A 77 9.47 -9.56 -10.48
CA VAL A 77 8.56 -10.42 -11.23
C VAL A 77 8.69 -10.22 -12.75
N GLY A 78 9.01 -9.01 -13.20
CA GLY A 78 9.30 -8.71 -14.60
C GLY A 78 10.62 -9.29 -15.10
N ALA A 79 11.63 -9.43 -14.22
CA ALA A 79 12.91 -10.09 -14.54
C ALA A 79 12.73 -11.59 -14.80
N GLU A 80 11.87 -12.26 -14.02
CA GLU A 80 11.57 -13.70 -14.18
C GLU A 80 10.94 -14.03 -15.54
N LYS A 81 10.29 -13.05 -16.18
CA LYS A 81 9.70 -13.18 -17.53
C LYS A 81 10.69 -12.98 -18.68
N LEU A 82 11.87 -12.41 -18.43
CA LEU A 82 12.93 -12.19 -19.43
C LEU A 82 13.98 -13.30 -19.43
N GLU A 83 14.12 -14.04 -18.32
CA GLU A 83 15.06 -15.16 -18.18
C GLU A 83 14.48 -16.50 -18.68
N GLY A 84 13.18 -16.55 -19.00
CA GLY A 84 12.46 -17.76 -19.41
C GLY A 84 12.09 -17.85 -20.90
N VAL A 85 12.77 -17.10 -21.78
CA VAL A 85 12.67 -17.24 -23.26
C VAL A 85 13.97 -17.80 -23.80
#